data_AF-A0A4P5V9L4-F1
#
_entry.id   AF-A0A4P5V9L4-F1
#
_cell.length_a   1.000
_cell.length_b   1.000
_cell.length_c   1.000
_cell.angle_alpha   90.00
_cell.angle_beta   90.00
_cell.angle_gamma   90.00
#
_symmetry.space_group_name_H-M   'P 1'
#
loop_
_entity.id
_entity.type
_entity.pdbx_description
1 polymer ?
#
loop_
_entity_poly.entity_id
_entity_poly.type
_entity_poly.pdbx_seq_one_letter_code
_entity_poly.pdbx_strand_id
1 'polypeptide(L)'
;MSSAYAGQRICLTTLHGKEQALARPFAVGLGAVLEVSPCDTNRLGTFSGEVERCDSALATCRQKAWLGLERTGLRLGLASEASFGPHPSAPMLPIGQELLVFLDLDRGLTVVEQRLEWRTNYAQRLLRSDEDPSPWLQQVGFPSHGLIVRPASAEAGPWYRDLCSSLDLQNALEACRRADPRGEVWLETDMRAHRNPTRMRSIRRLGVSMVRRLCRRCPSCGSPGWGLVETEPGLPCEACGTATDLTRLEVWGCPHCAHREWHPRRDGLAVAQPVDCPWCNP
;
A
#
# COMPACT_ATOMS: atom_id res chain seq x y z
N MET A 1 -7.70 -21.12 -21.50
CA MET A 1 -6.23 -21.13 -21.66
C MET A 1 -5.60 -21.01 -20.29
N SER A 2 -4.62 -21.85 -19.95
CA SER A 2 -3.89 -21.78 -18.69
C SER A 2 -3.06 -20.49 -18.62
N SER A 3 -2.89 -19.93 -17.42
CA SER A 3 -2.02 -18.77 -17.18
C SER A 3 -0.57 -19.09 -17.53
N ALA A 4 0.21 -18.07 -17.94
CA ALA A 4 1.66 -18.23 -18.18
C ALA A 4 2.45 -18.62 -16.91
N TYR A 5 1.84 -18.47 -15.73
CA TYR A 5 2.45 -18.74 -14.43
C TYR A 5 1.86 -19.97 -13.72
N ALA A 6 1.02 -20.75 -14.40
CA ALA A 6 0.42 -21.95 -13.80
C ALA A 6 1.51 -22.96 -13.41
N GLY A 7 1.42 -23.48 -12.18
CA GLY A 7 2.39 -24.40 -11.59
C GLY A 7 3.71 -23.76 -11.14
N GLN A 8 3.90 -22.45 -11.37
CA GLN A 8 5.13 -21.76 -10.99
C GLN A 8 5.15 -21.38 -9.50
N ARG A 9 6.35 -21.33 -8.93
CA ARG A 9 6.61 -20.79 -7.60
C ARG A 9 7.00 -19.32 -7.71
N ILE A 10 6.34 -18.45 -6.95
CA ILE A 10 6.62 -17.01 -6.88
C ILE A 10 7.10 -16.68 -5.48
N CYS A 11 8.30 -16.12 -5.37
CA CYS A 11 8.86 -15.65 -4.11
C CYS A 11 8.06 -14.44 -3.62
N LEU A 12 7.34 -14.58 -2.50
CA LEU A 12 6.71 -13.47 -1.78
C LEU A 12 7.67 -12.99 -0.70
N THR A 13 8.32 -11.85 -0.92
CA THR A 13 9.23 -11.26 0.08
C THR A 13 8.46 -10.48 1.12
N THR A 14 8.23 -11.10 2.27
CA THR A 14 7.47 -10.52 3.38
C THR A 14 7.88 -11.15 4.70
N LEU A 15 7.91 -10.36 5.78
CA LEU A 15 8.14 -10.89 7.12
C LEU A 15 6.88 -11.55 7.69
N HIS A 16 5.70 -10.89 7.61
CA HIS A 16 4.53 -11.36 8.34
C HIS A 16 3.20 -11.18 7.58
N GLY A 17 2.44 -12.27 7.47
CA GLY A 17 0.98 -12.33 7.30
C GLY A 17 0.42 -12.02 5.91
N LYS A 18 1.17 -11.35 5.04
CA LYS A 18 0.65 -10.89 3.73
C LYS A 18 0.29 -12.04 2.78
N GLU A 19 0.89 -13.21 2.96
CA GLU A 19 0.53 -14.44 2.26
C GLU A 19 -0.95 -14.80 2.45
N GLN A 20 -1.54 -14.49 3.61
CA GLN A 20 -2.96 -14.74 3.87
C GLN A 20 -3.87 -13.92 2.96
N ALA A 21 -3.42 -12.73 2.54
CA ALA A 21 -4.14 -11.86 1.61
C ALA A 21 -3.88 -12.23 0.14
N LEU A 22 -2.67 -12.68 -0.19
CA LEU A 22 -2.19 -12.82 -1.57
C LEU A 22 -2.24 -14.27 -2.10
N ALA A 23 -2.11 -15.29 -1.26
CA ALA A 23 -2.00 -16.68 -1.71
C ALA A 23 -3.22 -17.12 -2.54
N ARG A 24 -4.44 -16.86 -2.05
CA ARG A 24 -5.67 -17.26 -2.76
C ARG A 24 -5.83 -16.55 -4.11
N PRO A 25 -5.68 -15.22 -4.25
CA PRO A 25 -5.70 -14.56 -5.56
C PRO A 25 -4.74 -15.18 -6.58
N PHE A 26 -3.50 -15.45 -6.17
CA PHE A 26 -2.46 -16.00 -7.07
C PHE A 26 -2.73 -17.47 -7.43
N ALA A 27 -3.11 -18.29 -6.45
CA ALA A 27 -3.46 -19.69 -6.68
C ALA A 27 -4.66 -19.84 -7.62
N VAL A 28 -5.75 -19.10 -7.37
CA VAL A 28 -6.98 -19.23 -8.17
C VAL A 28 -6.84 -18.57 -9.54
N GLY A 29 -6.23 -17.38 -9.61
CA GLY A 29 -6.22 -16.62 -10.86
C GLY A 29 -5.03 -16.90 -11.77
N LEU A 30 -3.90 -17.38 -11.23
CA LEU A 30 -2.72 -17.75 -12.03
C LEU A 30 -2.39 -19.25 -11.97
N GLY A 31 -2.95 -20.02 -11.05
CA GLY A 31 -2.47 -21.38 -10.79
C GLY A 31 -1.05 -21.42 -10.20
N ALA A 32 -0.57 -20.30 -9.65
CA ALA A 32 0.78 -20.16 -9.10
C ALA A 32 0.79 -20.34 -7.59
N VAL A 33 1.92 -20.79 -7.04
CA VAL A 33 2.11 -20.96 -5.59
C VAL A 33 2.99 -19.83 -5.07
N LEU A 34 2.53 -19.13 -4.04
CA LEU A 34 3.36 -18.15 -3.34
C LEU A 34 4.22 -18.85 -2.30
N GLU A 35 5.52 -18.59 -2.35
CA GLU A 35 6.48 -19.07 -1.37
C GLU A 35 7.00 -17.91 -0.56
N VAL A 36 6.77 -17.95 0.74
CA VAL A 36 7.15 -16.86 1.63
C VAL A 36 8.66 -16.90 1.85
N SER A 37 9.33 -15.80 1.52
CA SER A 37 10.72 -15.55 1.88
C SER A 37 10.75 -14.49 2.98
N PRO A 38 10.94 -14.87 4.26
CA PRO A 38 11.10 -13.91 5.34
C PRO A 38 12.40 -13.16 5.14
N CYS A 39 12.29 -11.85 4.92
CA CYS A 39 13.43 -10.97 4.73
C CYS A 39 13.29 -9.75 5.61
N ASP A 40 14.21 -9.60 6.57
CA ASP A 40 14.33 -8.35 7.29
C ASP A 40 14.74 -7.25 6.32
N THR A 41 13.76 -6.38 6.04
CA THR A 41 13.88 -5.25 5.14
C THR A 41 13.91 -3.93 5.90
N ASN A 42 14.12 -3.96 7.21
CA ASN A 42 14.22 -2.77 8.05
C ASN A 42 15.33 -1.82 7.57
N ARG A 43 16.39 -2.35 6.93
CA ARG A 43 17.44 -1.57 6.25
C ARG A 43 16.92 -0.72 5.09
N LEU A 44 15.75 -1.02 4.55
CA LEU A 44 15.07 -0.27 3.50
C LEU A 44 14.07 0.75 4.08
N GLY A 45 14.03 0.91 5.40
CA GLY A 45 13.06 1.71 6.14
C GLY A 45 12.03 0.84 6.88
N THR A 46 11.55 1.31 8.03
CA THR A 46 10.49 0.64 8.79
C THR A 46 9.16 1.36 8.66
N PHE A 47 8.08 0.59 8.80
CA PHE A 47 6.75 1.17 8.75
C PHE A 47 6.47 2.08 9.96
N SER A 48 7.02 1.75 11.13
CA SER A 48 6.88 2.52 12.37
C SER A 48 7.70 3.82 12.39
N GLY A 49 8.51 4.10 11.36
CA GLY A 49 9.34 5.30 11.29
C GLY A 49 10.66 5.23 12.08
N GLU A 50 10.99 4.08 12.66
CA GLU A 50 12.27 3.85 13.37
C GLU A 50 13.49 3.94 12.45
N VAL A 51 13.33 3.54 11.18
CA VAL A 51 14.35 3.72 10.14
C VAL A 51 13.69 4.46 8.99
N GLU A 52 14.24 5.62 8.66
CA GLU A 52 13.77 6.43 7.53
C GLU A 52 14.01 5.70 6.20
N ARG A 53 13.12 5.91 5.24
CA ARG A 53 13.24 5.33 3.91
C ARG A 53 14.14 6.24 3.05
N CYS A 54 15.22 5.68 2.50
CA CYS A 54 16.14 6.42 1.63
C CYS A 54 15.66 6.56 0.17
N ASP A 55 14.72 5.70 -0.25
CA ASP A 55 14.26 5.56 -1.63
C ASP A 55 12.75 5.79 -1.76
N SER A 56 12.26 5.96 -3.00
CA SER A 56 10.81 5.94 -3.26
C SER A 56 10.19 4.60 -2.86
N ALA A 57 8.91 4.59 -2.48
CA ALA A 57 8.19 3.35 -2.14
C ALA A 57 8.26 2.31 -3.26
N LEU A 58 8.30 2.74 -4.53
CA LEU A 58 8.47 1.86 -5.67
C LEU A 58 9.86 1.23 -5.75
N ALA A 59 10.91 2.04 -5.62
CA ALA A 59 12.28 1.55 -5.62
C ALA A 59 12.52 0.57 -4.47
N THR A 60 12.05 0.90 -3.25
CA THR A 60 12.10 0.01 -2.09
C THR A 60 11.35 -1.31 -2.34
N CYS A 61 10.14 -1.25 -2.89
CA CYS A 61 9.35 -2.46 -3.18
C CYS A 61 10.04 -3.36 -4.21
N ARG A 62 10.65 -2.76 -5.25
CA ARG A 62 11.41 -3.50 -6.25
C ARG A 62 12.66 -4.14 -5.64
N GLN A 63 13.42 -3.39 -4.84
CA GLN A 63 14.61 -3.92 -4.15
C GLN A 63 14.25 -5.08 -3.23
N LYS A 64 13.12 -4.96 -2.54
CA LYS A 64 12.58 -6.03 -1.70
C LYS A 64 12.27 -7.30 -2.48
N ALA A 65 11.60 -7.19 -3.64
CA ALA A 65 11.36 -8.36 -4.50
C ALA A 65 12.68 -9.01 -4.95
N TRP A 66 13.68 -8.21 -5.33
CA TRP A 66 15.01 -8.70 -5.70
C TRP A 66 15.71 -9.45 -4.57
N LEU A 67 15.72 -8.92 -3.35
CA LEU A 67 16.33 -9.59 -2.19
C LEU A 67 15.72 -10.98 -1.94
N GLY A 68 14.41 -11.13 -2.15
CA GLY A 68 13.76 -12.43 -2.05
C GLY A 68 14.23 -13.40 -3.14
N LEU A 69 14.41 -12.93 -4.37
CA LEU A 69 14.92 -13.75 -5.48
C LEU A 69 16.35 -14.22 -5.22
N GLU A 70 17.24 -13.32 -4.80
CA GLU A 70 18.63 -13.65 -4.47
C GLU A 70 18.72 -14.72 -3.37
N ARG A 71 17.88 -14.63 -2.34
CA ARG A 71 17.87 -15.59 -1.22
C ARG A 71 17.30 -16.95 -1.59
N THR A 72 16.29 -16.99 -2.47
CA THR A 72 15.55 -18.22 -2.77
C THR A 72 16.04 -18.91 -4.04
N GLY A 73 16.77 -18.21 -4.91
CA GLY A 73 17.12 -18.68 -6.24
C GLY A 73 15.92 -18.79 -7.21
N LEU A 74 14.73 -18.35 -6.79
CA LEU A 74 13.56 -18.31 -7.66
C LEU A 74 13.71 -17.23 -8.74
N ARG A 75 12.93 -17.35 -9.81
CA ARG A 75 12.97 -16.45 -10.98
C ARG A 75 11.76 -15.52 -11.07
N LEU A 76 10.74 -15.74 -10.23
CA LEU A 76 9.54 -14.94 -10.14
C LEU A 76 9.42 -14.34 -8.75
N GLY A 77 9.30 -13.02 -8.66
CA GLY A 77 9.36 -12.27 -7.40
C GLY A 77 8.13 -11.42 -7.19
N LEU A 78 7.70 -11.29 -5.95
CA LEU A 78 6.56 -10.49 -5.54
C LEU A 78 6.89 -9.79 -4.22
N ALA A 79 6.73 -8.48 -4.20
CA ALA A 79 6.87 -7.68 -2.98
C ALA A 79 5.72 -6.69 -2.85
N SER A 80 5.53 -6.23 -1.62
CA SER A 80 4.57 -5.20 -1.27
C SER A 80 5.20 -4.12 -0.40
N GLU A 81 4.80 -2.89 -0.67
CA GLU A 81 5.08 -1.71 0.15
C GLU A 81 3.82 -0.88 0.32
N ALA A 82 3.82 -0.03 1.34
CA ALA A 82 2.75 0.92 1.55
C ALA A 82 3.25 2.20 2.21
N SER A 83 2.45 3.25 2.05
CA SER A 83 2.61 4.52 2.76
C SER A 83 1.24 5.00 3.22
N PHE A 84 1.16 5.57 4.43
CA PHE A 84 -0.06 6.11 4.99
C PHE A 84 0.25 7.49 5.57
N GLY A 85 -0.66 8.43 5.37
CA GLY A 85 -0.44 9.82 5.74
C GLY A 85 -1.64 10.71 5.43
N PRO A 86 -1.51 12.01 5.69
CA PRO A 86 -2.51 12.99 5.27
C PRO A 86 -2.58 13.10 3.74
N HIS A 87 -3.76 13.38 3.20
CA HIS A 87 -3.94 13.61 1.77
C HIS A 87 -3.25 14.91 1.34
N PRO A 88 -2.48 14.94 0.23
CA PRO A 88 -1.71 16.13 -0.17
C PRO A 88 -2.57 17.40 -0.37
N SER A 89 -3.75 17.28 -0.97
CA SER A 89 -4.67 18.41 -1.16
C SER A 89 -5.72 18.56 -0.06
N ALA A 90 -5.80 17.62 0.88
CA ALA A 90 -6.77 17.65 1.98
C ALA A 90 -6.14 17.09 3.26
N PRO A 91 -5.22 17.82 3.92
CA PRO A 91 -4.37 17.26 4.97
C PRO A 91 -5.11 16.69 6.19
N MET A 92 -6.38 17.02 6.37
CA MET A 92 -7.24 16.47 7.42
C MET A 92 -7.74 15.04 7.13
N LEU A 93 -7.62 14.57 5.89
CA LEU A 93 -8.09 13.25 5.47
C LEU A 93 -6.93 12.27 5.40
N PRO A 94 -6.96 11.15 6.15
CA PRO A 94 -5.95 10.12 6.03
C PRO A 94 -6.15 9.33 4.73
N ILE A 95 -5.05 9.02 4.05
CA ILE A 95 -5.02 8.17 2.87
C ILE A 95 -3.90 7.14 2.98
N GLY A 96 -4.17 5.94 2.46
CA GLY A 96 -3.17 4.91 2.25
C GLY A 96 -2.82 4.78 0.77
N GLN A 97 -1.59 4.37 0.48
CA GLN A 97 -1.18 3.87 -0.82
C GLN A 97 -0.58 2.48 -0.63
N GLU A 98 -1.19 1.48 -1.24
CA GLU A 98 -0.64 0.13 -1.33
C GLU A 98 0.03 -0.07 -2.69
N LEU A 99 1.13 -0.81 -2.70
CA LEU A 99 1.95 -1.08 -3.88
C LEU A 99 2.33 -2.57 -3.92
N LEU A 100 2.21 -3.19 -5.10
CA LEU A 100 2.75 -4.51 -5.42
C LEU A 100 3.68 -4.40 -6.62
N VAL A 101 4.84 -5.04 -6.50
CA VAL A 101 5.78 -5.23 -7.60
C VAL A 101 5.93 -6.71 -7.87
N PHE A 102 5.74 -7.10 -9.12
CA PHE A 102 6.00 -8.44 -9.63
C PHE A 102 7.17 -8.42 -10.62
N LEU A 103 8.11 -9.35 -10.45
CA LEU A 103 9.29 -9.53 -11.28
C LEU A 103 9.21 -10.90 -11.97
N ASP A 104 9.45 -10.94 -13.28
CA ASP A 104 9.71 -12.17 -14.04
C ASP A 104 11.06 -12.03 -14.72
N LEU A 105 12.08 -12.73 -14.21
CA LEU A 105 13.44 -12.68 -14.73
C LEU A 105 13.60 -13.43 -16.05
N ASP A 106 12.74 -14.41 -16.36
CA ASP A 106 12.77 -15.12 -17.63
C ASP A 106 12.34 -14.24 -18.80
N ARG A 107 11.40 -13.32 -18.54
CA ARG A 107 10.84 -12.41 -19.56
C ARG A 107 11.36 -10.97 -19.43
N GLY A 108 12.20 -10.70 -18.45
CA GLY A 108 12.67 -9.35 -18.13
C GLY A 108 11.53 -8.40 -17.77
N LEU A 109 10.48 -8.89 -17.11
CA LEU A 109 9.29 -8.09 -16.79
C LEU A 109 9.37 -7.49 -15.39
N THR A 110 8.95 -6.23 -15.29
CA THR A 110 8.55 -5.60 -14.04
C THR A 110 7.12 -5.09 -14.18
N VAL A 111 6.21 -5.65 -13.37
CA VAL A 111 4.81 -5.24 -13.35
C VAL A 111 4.50 -4.59 -12.01
N VAL A 112 3.92 -3.40 -12.04
CA VAL A 112 3.65 -2.59 -10.86
C VAL A 112 2.16 -2.32 -10.76
N GLU A 113 1.54 -2.70 -9.64
CA GLU A 113 0.17 -2.31 -9.33
C GLU A 113 0.15 -1.48 -8.06
N GLN A 114 -0.61 -0.38 -8.09
CA GLN A 114 -0.78 0.49 -6.93
C GLN A 114 -2.24 0.85 -6.73
N ARG A 115 -2.60 1.17 -5.49
CA ARG A 115 -3.95 1.58 -5.14
C ARG A 115 -3.94 2.61 -4.02
N LEU A 116 -4.69 3.69 -4.23
CA LEU A 116 -5.08 4.60 -3.17
C LEU A 116 -6.23 4.00 -2.35
N GLU A 117 -6.10 4.08 -1.03
CA GLU A 117 -7.04 3.56 -0.06
C GLU A 117 -7.54 4.68 0.86
N TRP A 118 -8.78 5.08 0.61
CA TRP A 118 -9.50 6.08 1.40
C TRP A 118 -10.12 5.47 2.66
N ARG A 119 -10.37 4.15 2.67
CA ARG A 119 -10.87 3.45 3.84
C ARG A 119 -9.68 2.95 4.66
N THR A 120 -9.15 3.83 5.49
CA THR A 120 -8.05 3.54 6.40
C THR A 120 -8.43 3.93 7.83
N ASN A 121 -7.90 3.20 8.81
CA ASN A 121 -7.96 3.60 10.21
C ASN A 121 -6.70 4.40 10.64
N TYR A 122 -5.82 4.75 9.70
CA TYR A 122 -4.60 5.52 9.98
C TYR A 122 -4.93 6.77 10.79
N ALA A 123 -4.54 6.74 12.06
CA ALA A 123 -4.79 7.81 13.00
C ALA A 123 -3.73 7.79 14.10
N GLN A 124 -3.48 8.97 14.65
CA GLN A 124 -2.65 9.16 15.81
C GLN A 124 -3.33 10.14 16.76
N ARG A 125 -3.06 10.03 18.05
CA ARG A 125 -3.62 10.89 19.07
C ARG A 125 -2.65 11.07 20.24
N LEU A 126 -2.48 12.30 20.68
CA LEU A 126 -1.91 12.60 21.99
C LEU A 126 -3.00 12.42 23.04
N LEU A 127 -2.78 11.52 23.99
CA LEU A 127 -3.66 11.24 25.12
C LEU A 127 -3.09 11.90 26.37
N ARG A 128 -3.85 12.79 26.99
CA ARG A 128 -3.49 13.41 28.27
C ARG A 128 -3.77 12.47 29.45
N SER A 129 -3.17 12.76 30.60
CA SER A 129 -3.27 11.93 31.80
C SER A 129 -4.70 11.73 32.31
N ASP A 130 -5.59 12.69 32.06
CA ASP A 130 -6.99 12.70 32.53
C ASP A 130 -8.00 12.26 31.45
N GLU A 131 -7.55 12.01 30.22
CA GLU A 131 -8.43 11.65 29.12
C GLU A 131 -8.75 10.14 29.07
N ASP A 132 -10.01 9.83 28.75
CA ASP A 132 -10.46 8.47 28.41
C ASP A 132 -10.18 8.16 26.92
N PRO A 133 -9.36 7.14 26.59
CA PRO A 133 -9.08 6.77 25.21
C PRO A 133 -10.22 6.02 24.53
N SER A 134 -11.24 5.53 25.26
CA SER A 134 -12.26 4.60 24.76
C SER A 134 -12.96 5.03 23.47
N PRO A 135 -13.39 6.30 23.30
CA PRO A 135 -14.02 6.74 22.05
C PRO A 135 -13.09 6.62 20.84
N TRP A 136 -11.80 6.94 21.02
CA TRP A 136 -10.81 6.85 19.95
C TRP A 136 -10.47 5.40 19.63
N LEU A 137 -10.35 4.54 20.65
CA LEU A 137 -10.11 3.10 20.47
C LEU A 137 -11.23 2.45 19.63
N GLN A 138 -12.48 2.81 19.90
CA GLN A 138 -13.62 2.35 19.12
C GLN A 138 -13.55 2.87 17.67
N GLN A 139 -13.25 4.16 17.47
CA GLN A 139 -13.12 4.78 16.15
C GLN A 139 -12.07 4.08 15.28
N VAL A 140 -10.90 3.74 15.85
CA VAL A 140 -9.80 3.11 15.10
C VAL A 140 -9.93 1.58 14.98
N GLY A 141 -10.95 1.00 15.59
CA GLY A 141 -11.29 -0.42 15.49
C GLY A 141 -10.46 -1.35 16.39
N PHE A 142 -9.93 -0.85 17.51
CA PHE A 142 -9.29 -1.68 18.52
C PHE A 142 -10.34 -2.59 19.22
N PRO A 143 -10.04 -3.86 19.57
CA PRO A 143 -8.75 -4.57 19.45
C PRO A 143 -8.56 -5.31 18.12
N SER A 144 -9.52 -5.23 17.19
CA SER A 144 -9.36 -5.90 15.88
C SER A 144 -8.19 -5.35 15.07
N HIS A 145 -7.86 -4.07 15.27
CA HIS A 145 -6.65 -3.42 14.78
C HIS A 145 -5.68 -3.22 15.95
N GLY A 146 -4.40 -3.48 15.71
CA GLY A 146 -3.35 -3.27 16.70
C GLY A 146 -3.05 -1.79 16.91
N LEU A 147 -2.39 -1.49 18.03
CA LEU A 147 -1.92 -0.15 18.36
C LEU A 147 -0.42 -0.14 18.66
N ILE A 148 0.15 1.05 18.50
CA ILE A 148 1.48 1.42 18.94
C ILE A 148 1.33 2.54 19.99
N VAL A 149 2.08 2.43 21.08
CA VAL A 149 1.99 3.35 22.21
C VAL A 149 3.41 3.74 22.64
N ARG A 150 3.63 5.04 22.88
CA ARG A 150 4.90 5.58 23.36
C ARG A 150 4.68 6.80 24.27
N PRO A 151 5.61 7.14 25.17
CA PRO A 151 5.54 8.37 25.95
C PRO A 151 5.56 9.62 25.04
N ALA A 152 4.88 10.70 25.42
CA ALA A 152 4.77 11.89 24.58
C ALA A 152 6.10 12.65 24.42
N SER A 153 6.86 12.74 25.51
CA SER A 153 8.11 13.48 25.62
C SER A 153 9.32 12.78 25.01
N ALA A 154 9.17 11.54 24.53
CA ALA A 154 10.32 10.70 24.29
C ALA A 154 10.73 10.66 22.80
N GLU A 155 11.91 11.20 22.53
CA GLU A 155 12.67 10.92 21.29
C GLU A 155 13.23 9.48 21.29
N ALA A 156 13.38 8.83 22.46
CA ALA A 156 13.98 7.49 22.62
C ALA A 156 13.29 6.59 23.68
N GLY A 157 12.01 6.81 23.97
CA GLY A 157 11.24 6.03 24.97
C GLY A 157 10.85 4.64 24.48
N PRO A 158 10.33 3.75 25.35
CA PRO A 158 9.90 2.41 24.93
C PRO A 158 8.71 2.50 23.98
N TRP A 159 8.84 1.86 22.81
CA TRP A 159 7.77 1.68 21.84
C TRP A 159 7.05 0.37 22.14
N TYR A 160 5.83 0.46 22.66
CA TYR A 160 4.95 -0.68 22.83
C TYR A 160 4.22 -0.92 21.51
N ARG A 161 4.46 -2.08 20.91
CA ARG A 161 3.94 -2.50 19.61
C ARG A 161 3.10 -3.75 19.78
N ASP A 162 2.35 -4.12 18.74
CA ASP A 162 1.61 -5.38 18.70
C ASP A 162 0.50 -5.48 19.76
N LEU A 163 0.00 -4.34 20.25
CA LEU A 163 -1.04 -4.30 21.28
C LEU A 163 -2.38 -4.67 20.66
N CYS A 164 -2.91 -5.84 21.01
CA CYS A 164 -4.17 -6.39 20.49
C CYS A 164 -5.13 -6.85 21.60
N SER A 165 -4.91 -6.44 22.85
CA SER A 165 -5.79 -6.75 23.97
C SER A 165 -5.89 -5.56 24.94
N SER A 166 -7.04 -5.42 25.60
CA SER A 166 -7.26 -4.33 26.55
C SER A 166 -6.26 -4.35 27.71
N LEU A 167 -5.85 -5.54 28.16
CA LEU A 167 -4.86 -5.70 29.22
C LEU A 167 -3.47 -5.21 28.79
N ASP A 168 -3.00 -5.62 27.60
CA ASP A 168 -1.70 -5.18 27.09
C ASP A 168 -1.68 -3.66 26.87
N LEU A 169 -2.78 -3.11 26.37
CA LEU A 169 -2.94 -1.67 26.19
C LEU A 169 -2.90 -0.92 27.53
N GLN A 170 -3.63 -1.39 28.56
CA GLN A 170 -3.62 -0.77 29.88
C GLN A 170 -2.22 -0.77 30.50
N ASN A 171 -1.52 -1.91 30.43
CA ASN A 171 -0.15 -2.02 30.92
C ASN A 171 0.81 -1.06 30.18
N ALA A 172 0.69 -0.96 28.86
CA ALA A 172 1.49 -0.04 28.05
C ALA A 172 1.19 1.44 28.37
N LEU A 173 -0.08 1.79 28.52
CA LEU A 173 -0.51 3.14 28.90
C LEU A 173 0.06 3.55 30.25
N GLU A 174 -0.05 2.70 31.27
CA GLU A 174 0.49 2.98 32.60
C GLU A 174 2.01 3.15 32.57
N ALA A 175 2.72 2.29 31.85
CA ALA A 175 4.16 2.37 31.72
C ALA A 175 4.59 3.69 31.03
N CYS A 176 3.90 4.08 29.95
CA CYS A 176 4.16 5.34 29.27
C CYS A 176 3.85 6.55 30.15
N ARG A 177 2.74 6.54 30.90
CA ARG A 177 2.37 7.62 31.84
C ARG A 177 3.40 7.82 32.94
N ARG A 178 4.02 6.74 33.43
CA ARG A 178 5.11 6.84 34.43
C ARG A 178 6.42 7.36 33.83
N ALA A 179 6.64 7.13 32.54
CA ALA A 179 7.86 7.54 31.84
C ALA A 179 7.81 8.97 31.29
N ASP A 180 6.60 9.54 31.10
CA ASP A 180 6.39 10.90 30.61
C ASP A 180 6.23 11.90 31.78
N PRO A 181 6.96 13.04 31.82
CA PRO A 181 6.85 14.01 32.90
C PRO A 181 5.46 14.63 33.09
N ARG A 182 4.62 14.64 32.04
CA ARG A 182 3.24 15.14 32.06
C ARG A 182 2.21 14.01 32.08
N GLY A 183 2.65 12.76 32.10
CA GLY A 183 1.79 11.59 31.94
C GLY A 183 1.09 11.55 30.59
N GLU A 184 1.65 12.20 29.56
CA GLU A 184 1.09 12.23 28.21
C GLU A 184 1.59 11.03 27.39
N VAL A 185 0.73 10.51 26.51
CA VAL A 185 1.01 9.31 25.72
C VAL A 185 0.64 9.53 24.26
N TRP A 186 1.53 9.18 23.34
CA TRP A 186 1.19 9.08 21.92
C TRP A 186 0.61 7.70 21.61
N LEU A 187 -0.59 7.71 21.05
CA LEU A 187 -1.28 6.55 20.50
C LEU A 187 -1.25 6.61 18.98
N GLU A 188 -0.90 5.50 18.35
CA GLU A 188 -0.86 5.38 16.90
C GLU A 188 -1.51 4.05 16.48
N THR A 189 -2.28 4.07 15.39
CA THR A 189 -2.75 2.81 14.80
C THR A 189 -1.61 2.01 14.21
N ASP A 190 -1.57 0.72 14.50
CA ASP A 190 -0.58 -0.16 13.92
C ASP A 190 -0.98 -0.53 12.49
N MET A 191 -0.37 0.14 11.52
CA MET A 191 -0.64 -0.13 10.10
C MET A 191 0.25 -1.24 9.53
N ARG A 192 1.00 -2.00 10.35
CA ARG A 192 1.66 -3.23 9.89
C ARG A 192 0.57 -4.23 9.46
N ALA A 193 0.71 -4.82 8.28
CA ALA A 193 -0.38 -5.60 7.64
C ALA A 193 -1.01 -6.67 8.55
N HIS A 194 -0.20 -7.45 9.25
CA HIS A 194 -0.65 -8.51 10.16
C HIS A 194 -1.42 -8.00 11.40
N ARG A 195 -1.38 -6.70 11.70
CA ARG A 195 -2.13 -6.04 12.80
C ARG A 195 -3.30 -5.22 12.30
N ASN A 196 -3.53 -5.20 10.99
CA ASN A 196 -4.52 -4.31 10.39
C ASN A 196 -5.40 -5.06 9.38
N PRO A 197 -6.56 -5.60 9.81
CA PRO A 197 -7.49 -6.30 8.92
C PRO A 197 -7.98 -5.44 7.74
N THR A 198 -8.10 -4.12 7.93
CA THR A 198 -8.46 -3.19 6.84
C THR A 198 -7.39 -3.17 5.75
N ARG A 199 -6.12 -3.09 6.16
CA ARG A 199 -4.98 -3.17 5.26
C ARG A 199 -4.89 -4.53 4.56
N MET A 200 -5.11 -5.63 5.27
CA MET A 200 -5.13 -6.99 4.67
C MET A 200 -6.17 -7.12 3.56
N ARG A 201 -7.34 -6.49 3.72
CA ARG A 201 -8.34 -6.43 2.65
C ARG A 201 -7.87 -5.61 1.45
N SER A 202 -7.19 -4.48 1.68
CA SER A 202 -6.64 -3.66 0.59
C SER A 202 -5.54 -4.40 -0.18
N ILE A 203 -4.60 -5.05 0.51
CA ILE A 203 -3.55 -5.90 -0.09
C ILE A 203 -4.18 -7.02 -0.93
N ARG A 204 -5.23 -7.68 -0.43
CA ARG A 204 -5.93 -8.72 -1.19
C ARG A 204 -6.55 -8.18 -2.48
N ARG A 205 -7.18 -7.00 -2.43
CA ARG A 205 -7.75 -6.34 -3.62
C ARG A 205 -6.65 -5.99 -4.62
N LEU A 206 -5.52 -5.49 -4.15
CA LEU A 206 -4.36 -5.19 -4.99
C LEU A 206 -3.78 -6.46 -5.63
N GLY A 207 -3.73 -7.57 -4.88
CA GLY A 207 -3.35 -8.89 -5.41
C GLY A 207 -4.27 -9.37 -6.53
N VAL A 208 -5.58 -9.15 -6.42
CA VAL A 208 -6.54 -9.46 -7.50
C VAL A 208 -6.28 -8.58 -8.73
N SER A 209 -5.97 -7.29 -8.56
CA SER A 209 -5.60 -6.41 -9.69
C SER A 209 -4.33 -6.88 -10.39
N MET A 210 -3.28 -7.22 -9.62
CA MET A 210 -2.03 -7.76 -10.13
C MET A 210 -2.25 -9.03 -10.95
N VAL A 211 -3.00 -9.99 -10.40
CA VAL A 211 -3.34 -11.23 -11.10
C VAL A 211 -4.09 -10.95 -12.40
N ARG A 212 -5.08 -10.05 -12.39
CA ARG A 212 -5.80 -9.65 -13.60
C ARG A 212 -4.87 -9.04 -14.66
N ARG A 213 -3.92 -8.22 -14.24
CA ARG A 213 -2.92 -7.62 -15.16
C ARG A 213 -1.97 -8.67 -15.72
N LEU A 214 -1.49 -9.59 -14.90
CA LEU A 214 -0.62 -10.69 -15.33
C LEU A 214 -1.32 -11.66 -16.31
N CYS A 215 -2.65 -11.82 -16.21
CA CYS A 215 -3.43 -12.57 -17.19
C CYS A 215 -3.67 -11.84 -18.53
N ARG A 216 -3.53 -10.51 -18.56
CA ARG A 216 -3.74 -9.73 -19.79
C ARG A 216 -2.48 -9.76 -20.65
N ARG A 217 -2.66 -10.17 -21.90
CA ARG A 217 -1.59 -10.26 -22.89
C ARG A 217 -1.51 -8.98 -23.71
N CYS A 218 -0.29 -8.58 -24.05
CA CYS A 218 -0.07 -7.50 -24.99
C CYS A 218 -0.63 -7.89 -26.37
N PRO A 219 -1.40 -7.02 -27.04
CA PRO A 219 -1.93 -7.31 -28.37
C PRO A 219 -0.84 -7.38 -29.45
N SER A 220 0.32 -6.79 -29.22
CA SER A 220 1.45 -6.81 -30.16
C SER A 220 2.34 -8.05 -29.98
N CYS A 221 2.86 -8.31 -28.77
CA CYS A 221 3.86 -9.36 -28.53
C CYS A 221 3.33 -10.57 -27.72
N GLY A 222 2.09 -10.54 -27.25
CA GLY A 222 1.49 -11.63 -26.46
C GLY A 222 2.03 -11.79 -25.03
N SER A 223 3.01 -10.96 -24.61
CA SER A 223 3.59 -10.97 -23.26
C SER A 223 2.54 -10.65 -22.18
N PRO A 224 2.59 -11.30 -21.00
CA PRO A 224 1.72 -10.96 -19.88
C PRO A 224 2.00 -9.54 -19.33
N GLY A 225 1.04 -9.00 -18.59
CA GLY A 225 1.19 -7.74 -17.86
C GLY A 225 0.64 -6.50 -18.58
N TRP A 226 -0.09 -6.67 -19.69
CA TRP A 226 -0.73 -5.56 -20.41
C TRP A 226 -1.76 -4.85 -19.53
N GLY A 227 -1.63 -3.53 -19.40
CA GLY A 227 -2.48 -2.76 -18.49
C GLY A 227 -2.18 -1.27 -18.53
N LEU A 228 -2.84 -0.53 -17.62
CA LEU A 228 -2.60 0.90 -17.41
C LEU A 228 -1.14 1.10 -16.97
N VAL A 229 -0.41 1.95 -17.69
CA VAL A 229 0.98 2.32 -17.36
C VAL A 229 1.10 3.79 -16.99
N GLU A 230 0.18 4.62 -17.47
CA GLU A 230 0.25 6.07 -17.34
C GLU A 230 -1.15 6.68 -17.55
N THR A 231 -1.34 7.88 -17.02
CA THR A 231 -2.54 8.70 -17.22
C THR A 231 -2.11 10.08 -17.64
N GLU A 232 -2.68 10.61 -18.71
CA GLU A 232 -2.42 11.97 -19.16
C GLU A 232 -3.46 12.92 -18.55
N PRO A 233 -3.07 14.00 -17.85
CA PRO A 233 -4.01 15.01 -17.36
C PRO A 233 -4.56 15.87 -18.51
N GLY A 234 -5.40 16.84 -18.16
CA GLY A 234 -5.90 17.87 -19.08
C GLY A 234 -7.36 17.70 -19.49
N LEU A 235 -8.20 17.06 -18.66
CA LEU A 235 -9.63 16.98 -18.93
C LEU A 235 -10.20 18.41 -18.97
N PRO A 236 -10.90 18.82 -20.04
CA PRO A 236 -11.32 20.21 -20.20
C PRO A 236 -12.46 20.56 -19.23
N CYS A 237 -12.39 21.74 -18.61
CA CYS A 237 -13.49 22.26 -17.80
C CYS A 237 -14.74 22.51 -18.66
N GLU A 238 -15.91 22.08 -18.19
CA GLU A 238 -17.18 22.28 -18.90
C GLU A 238 -17.59 23.75 -19.06
N ALA A 239 -17.14 24.64 -18.16
CA ALA A 239 -17.51 26.05 -18.16
C ALA A 239 -16.56 26.94 -18.99
N CYS A 240 -15.25 26.73 -18.88
CA CYS A 240 -14.24 27.63 -19.48
C CYS A 240 -13.28 26.94 -20.45
N GLY A 241 -13.33 25.61 -20.58
CA GLY A 241 -12.43 24.84 -21.45
C GLY A 241 -10.99 24.68 -20.95
N THR A 242 -10.62 25.29 -19.81
CA THR A 242 -9.27 25.16 -19.23
C THR A 242 -8.96 23.69 -18.92
N ALA A 243 -7.77 23.24 -19.30
CA ALA A 243 -7.26 21.91 -18.98
C ALA A 243 -7.06 21.76 -17.47
N THR A 244 -7.67 20.73 -16.87
CA THR A 244 -7.57 20.44 -15.43
C THR A 244 -6.53 19.36 -15.14
N ASP A 245 -6.18 19.16 -13.87
CA ASP A 245 -5.32 18.05 -13.43
C ASP A 245 -6.00 16.68 -13.50
N LEU A 246 -7.30 16.64 -13.79
CA LEU A 246 -8.01 15.38 -13.97
C LEU A 246 -7.50 14.66 -15.22
N THR A 247 -7.36 13.33 -15.10
CA THR A 247 -6.98 12.46 -16.22
C THR A 247 -7.91 12.68 -17.42
N ARG A 248 -7.34 12.92 -18.59
CA ARG A 248 -8.03 12.97 -19.88
C ARG A 248 -7.95 11.63 -20.60
N LEU A 249 -6.77 11.00 -20.61
CA LEU A 249 -6.52 9.73 -21.28
C LEU A 249 -5.86 8.72 -20.35
N GLU A 250 -6.24 7.46 -20.52
CA GLU A 250 -5.56 6.31 -19.96
C GLU A 250 -4.59 5.74 -21.00
N VAL A 251 -3.31 5.65 -20.66
CA VAL A 251 -2.30 5.02 -21.51
C VAL A 251 -2.09 3.59 -21.04
N TRP A 252 -2.42 2.65 -21.91
CA TRP A 252 -2.20 1.23 -21.71
C TRP A 252 -0.91 0.81 -22.41
N GLY A 253 -0.13 -0.06 -21.77
CA GLY A 253 1.20 -0.41 -22.26
C GLY A 253 1.65 -1.81 -21.89
N CYS A 254 2.63 -2.30 -22.64
CA CYS A 254 3.28 -3.57 -22.41
C CYS A 254 4.51 -3.38 -21.50
N PRO A 255 4.74 -4.25 -20.51
CA PRO A 255 5.97 -4.22 -19.73
C PRO A 255 7.18 -4.84 -20.45
N HIS A 256 7.01 -5.38 -21.67
CA HIS A 256 8.06 -6.07 -22.43
C HIS A 256 8.45 -5.33 -23.71
N CYS A 257 7.49 -4.87 -24.51
CA CYS A 257 7.73 -4.16 -25.77
C CYS A 257 7.22 -2.72 -25.70
N ALA A 258 7.50 -1.93 -26.74
CA ALA A 258 7.11 -0.52 -26.81
C ALA A 258 5.63 -0.27 -27.17
N HIS A 259 4.81 -1.32 -27.35
CA HIS A 259 3.41 -1.15 -27.72
C HIS A 259 2.63 -0.38 -26.64
N ARG A 260 1.87 0.63 -27.07
CA ARG A 260 1.04 1.49 -26.23
C ARG A 260 -0.26 1.83 -26.95
N GLU A 261 -1.32 2.03 -26.18
CA GLU A 261 -2.62 2.46 -26.67
C GLU A 261 -3.19 3.54 -25.75
N TRP A 262 -3.80 4.55 -26.34
CA TRP A 262 -4.44 5.66 -25.64
C TRP A 262 -5.94 5.47 -25.68
N HIS A 263 -6.53 5.37 -24.50
CA HIS A 263 -7.96 5.16 -24.33
C HIS A 263 -8.57 6.35 -23.59
N PRO A 264 -9.84 6.70 -23.87
CA PRO A 264 -10.58 7.59 -22.99
C PRO A 264 -10.68 6.96 -21.59
N ARG A 265 -11.00 7.79 -20.60
CA ARG A 265 -11.22 7.31 -19.23
C ARG A 265 -12.28 6.22 -19.20
N ARG A 266 -12.09 5.21 -18.35
CA ARG A 266 -13.08 4.11 -18.18
C ARG A 266 -14.41 4.55 -17.58
N ASP A 267 -14.42 5.65 -16.84
CA ASP A 267 -15.65 6.22 -16.26
C ASP A 267 -16.48 7.03 -17.27
N GLY A 268 -15.95 7.24 -18.49
CA GLY A 268 -16.62 7.98 -19.56
C GLY A 268 -16.69 9.49 -19.33
N LEU A 269 -16.02 10.02 -18.31
CA LEU A 269 -16.03 11.45 -18.03
C LEU A 269 -15.28 12.21 -19.14
N ALA A 270 -15.98 13.09 -19.85
CA ALA A 270 -15.42 13.85 -20.97
C ALA A 270 -15.02 15.29 -20.60
N VAL A 271 -15.59 15.82 -19.52
CA VAL A 271 -15.38 17.19 -19.04
C VAL A 271 -15.25 17.23 -17.53
N ALA A 272 -14.49 18.19 -17.03
CA ALA A 272 -14.31 18.46 -15.60
C ALA A 272 -15.35 19.47 -15.09
N GLN A 273 -15.79 19.31 -13.85
CA GLN A 273 -16.65 20.28 -13.19
C GLN A 273 -15.85 21.55 -12.85
N PRO A 274 -16.49 22.75 -12.76
CA PRO A 274 -15.79 23.99 -12.44
C PRO A 274 -15.05 23.96 -11.08
N VAL A 275 -15.53 23.16 -10.13
CA VAL A 275 -14.88 22.92 -8.82
C VAL A 275 -13.49 22.28 -8.95
N ASP A 276 -13.25 21.50 -10.00
CA ASP A 276 -11.96 20.84 -10.24
C ASP A 276 -11.06 21.66 -11.19
N CYS A 277 -11.48 22.86 -11.59
CA CYS A 277 -10.77 23.68 -12.56
C CYS A 277 -9.90 24.73 -11.86
N PRO A 278 -8.59 24.79 -12.13
CA PRO A 278 -7.69 25.76 -11.49
C PRO A 278 -7.97 27.22 -11.89
N TRP A 279 -8.75 27.45 -12.95
CA TRP A 279 -9.19 28.80 -13.32
C TRP A 279 -10.51 29.17 -12.63
N CYS A 280 -11.50 28.28 -12.65
CA CYS A 280 -12.83 28.56 -12.08
C CYS A 280 -12.82 28.47 -10.54
N ASN A 281 -11.92 27.66 -9.98
CA ASN A 281 -11.72 27.42 -8.57
C ASN A 281 -10.21 27.37 -8.25
N PRO A 282 -9.52 28.54 -8.28
CA PRO A 282 -8.09 28.65 -8.00
C PRO A 282 -7.73 28.35 -6.54
#